data_AF-A0A396GT14-F1
#
_entry.id   AF-A0A396GT14-F1
#
_cell.length_a   1.000
_cell.length_b   1.000
_cell.length_c   1.000
_cell.angle_alpha   90.00
_cell.angle_beta   90.00
_cell.angle_gamma   90.00
#
_symmetry.space_group_name_H-M   'P 1'
#
loop_
_entity.id
_entity.type
_entity.pdbx_description
1 polymer ?
#
loop_
_entity_poly.entity_id
_entity_poly.type
_entity_poly.pdbx_seq_one_letter_code
_entity_poly.pdbx_strand_id
1 'polypeptide(L)' 'MVHRFTYCNRHTYTTKFNQHRVVKTPGGRLVYHTTKKRASEPMCPVTGN' A
#
# COMPACT_ATOMS: atom_id res chain seq x y z
N MET A 1 -2.92 -21.35 -13.02
CA MET A 1 -2.69 -21.25 -11.56
C MET A 1 -2.38 -19.80 -11.20
N VAL A 2 -2.98 -19.24 -10.14
CA VAL A 2 -2.69 -17.87 -9.67
C VAL A 2 -2.04 -17.94 -8.29
N HIS A 3 -1.05 -17.09 -8.01
CA HIS A 3 -0.44 -17.04 -6.69
C HIS A 3 -1.38 -16.34 -5.69
N ARG A 4 -1.64 -17.00 -4.55
CA ARG A 4 -2.34 -16.42 -3.40
C ARG A 4 -1.32 -15.85 -2.41
N PHE A 5 -1.67 -14.74 -1.77
CA PHE A 5 -0.78 -14.00 -0.87
C PHE A 5 -1.41 -13.84 0.50
N THR A 6 -0.56 -13.78 1.53
CA THR A 6 -0.94 -13.44 2.90
C THR A 6 -0.44 -12.03 3.23
N TYR A 7 -1.17 -11.33 4.10
CA TYR A 7 -0.69 -10.05 4.61
C TYR A 7 0.54 -10.25 5.50
N CYS A 8 1.56 -9.42 5.32
CA CYS A 8 2.77 -9.46 6.14
C CYS A 8 2.58 -8.81 7.53
N ASN A 9 1.50 -8.06 7.71
CA ASN A 9 1.22 -7.28 8.92
C ASN A 9 0.00 -7.83 9.67
N ARG A 10 -0.08 -7.61 10.99
CA ARG A 10 -1.17 -8.14 11.84
C ARG A 10 -2.56 -7.60 11.44
N HIS A 11 -2.63 -6.40 10.88
CA HIS A 11 -3.90 -5.81 10.47
C HIS A 11 -4.43 -6.49 9.20
N THR A 12 -5.52 -7.24 9.34
CA THR A 12 -6.09 -8.09 8.27
C THR A 12 -7.17 -7.41 7.45
N TYR A 13 -7.71 -6.28 7.92
CA TYR A 13 -8.83 -5.59 7.28
C TYR A 13 -8.39 -4.66 6.15
N THR A 14 -9.33 -4.39 5.22
CA THR A 14 -9.15 -3.47 4.09
C THR A 14 -9.42 -2.01 4.52
N THR A 15 -8.52 -1.48 5.34
CA THR A 15 -8.55 -0.07 5.74
C THR A 15 -7.65 0.77 4.85
N LYS A 16 -7.89 2.09 4.78
CA LYS A 16 -7.07 3.01 3.96
C LYS A 16 -5.57 2.98 4.30
N PHE A 17 -5.21 2.59 5.53
CA PHE A 17 -3.82 2.45 5.95
C PHE A 17 -3.18 1.15 5.42
N ASN A 18 -3.97 0.10 5.25
CA ASN A 18 -3.53 -1.24 4.89
C ASN A 18 -3.77 -1.52 3.41
N GLN A 19 -3.44 -0.56 2.55
CA GLN A 19 -3.40 -0.79 1.10
C GLN A 19 -2.11 -1.54 0.76
N HIS A 20 -2.17 -2.48 -0.19
CA HIS A 20 -1.04 -3.35 -0.53
C HIS A 20 -0.75 -3.35 -2.03
N ARG A 21 0.53 -3.45 -2.37
CA ARG A 21 1.01 -3.65 -3.74
C ARG A 21 1.70 -5.01 -3.85
N VAL A 22 1.39 -5.75 -4.91
CA VAL A 22 2.10 -7.00 -5.24
C VAL A 22 3.43 -6.65 -5.91
N VAL A 23 4.53 -7.16 -5.37
CA VAL A 23 5.89 -6.91 -5.89
C VAL A 23 6.59 -8.24 -6.16
N LYS A 24 7.32 -8.31 -7.28
CA LYS A 24 8.25 -9.40 -7.58
C LYS A 24 9.55 -9.15 -6.82
N THR A 25 9.86 -10.04 -5.89
CA THR A 25 11.11 -9.99 -5.14
C THR A 25 12.26 -10.56 -5.98
N PRO A 26 13.53 -10.20 -5.70
CA PRO A 26 14.69 -10.77 -6.40
C PRO A 26 14.77 -12.30 -6.30
N GLY A 27 14.24 -12.90 -5.23
CA GLY A 27 14.14 -14.35 -5.06
C GLY A 27 13.02 -15.03 -5.88
N GLY A 28 12.39 -14.32 -6.82
CA GLY A 28 11.38 -14.86 -7.73
C GLY A 28 9.99 -15.08 -7.10
N ARG A 29 9.77 -14.62 -5.86
CA ARG A 29 8.47 -14.73 -5.16
C ARG A 29 7.68 -13.43 -5.27
N LEU A 30 6.36 -13.56 -5.41
CA LEU A 30 5.42 -12.44 -5.35
C LEU A 30 4.99 -12.22 -3.89
N VAL A 31 5.08 -10.98 -3.39
CA VAL A 31 4.82 -10.63 -1.98
C VAL A 31 4.03 -9.31 -1.90
N TYR A 32 3.21 -9.14 -0.86
CA TYR A 32 2.56 -7.87 -0.55
C TYR A 32 3.49 -6.90 0.18
N HIS A 33 3.58 -5.66 -0.32
CA HIS A 33 4.13 -4.53 0.42
C HIS A 33 3.03 -3.55 0.78
N THR A 34 3.00 -3.13 2.05
CA THR A 34 2.05 -2.13 2.52
C THR A 34 2.44 -0.75 2.00
N THR A 35 1.48 -0.07 1.36
CA THR A 35 1.63 1.30 0.87
C THR A 35 1.12 2.28 1.91
N LYS A 36 1.89 3.32 2.22
CA LYS A 36 1.43 4.42 3.05
C LYS A 36 0.30 5.19 2.34
N LYS A 37 -0.55 5.84 3.12
CA LYS A 37 -1.57 6.75 2.58
C LYS A 37 -0.89 7.86 1.77
N ARG A 38 -1.54 8.27 0.68
CA ARG A 38 -1.12 9.46 -0.07
C ARG A 38 -1.28 10.68 0.83
N ALA A 39 -0.22 11.44 1.01
CA ALA A 39 -0.30 12.73 1.64
C ALA A 39 -1.04 13.69 0.70
N SER A 40 -1.81 14.61 1.27
CA SER A 40 -2.35 15.73 0.51
C SER A 40 -1.20 16.65 0.11
N GLU A 41 -1.32 17.28 -1.06
CA GLU A 41 -0.41 18.33 -1.47
C GLU A 41 -0.51 19.52 -0.49
N PRO A 42 0.60 20.25 -0.26
CA PRO A 42 0.56 21.44 0.58
C PRO A 42 -0.33 22.50 -0.09
N MET A 43 -1.36 22.97 0.61
CA MET A 43 -2.27 24.00 0.10
C MET A 43 -1.93 25.38 0.66
N CYS A 44 -2.01 26.41 -0.18
CA CYS A 44 -1.94 27.80 0.25
C CYS A 44 -3.19 28.16 1.09
N PRO A 45 -3.06 28.71 2.31
CA PRO A 45 -4.22 28.99 3.18
C PRO A 45 -5.12 30.11 2.67
N VAL A 46 -4.62 30.96 1.75
CA VAL A 46 -5.35 32.12 1.21
C VAL A 46 -5.96 31.80 -0.16
N THR A 47 -5.21 31.10 -1.01
CA THR A 47 -5.58 30.89 -2.43
C THR A 47 -6.22 29.53 -2.68
N GLY A 48 -6.06 28.55 -1.79
CA GLY A 48 -6.75 27.26 -1.82
C GLY A 48 -6.29 26.29 -2.93
N ASN A 49 -5.35 26.71 -3.76
CA ASN A 49 -4.66 25.91 -4.77
C ASN A 49 -3.15 26.08 -4.62
#